data_AF-A0A653C2Z9-F1
#
_entry.id   AF-A0A653C2Z9-F1
#
_cell.length_a   1.000
_cell.length_b   1.000
_cell.length_c   1.000
_cell.angle_alpha   90.00
_cell.angle_beta   90.00
_cell.angle_gamma   90.00
#
_symmetry.space_group_name_H-M   'P 1'
#
loop_
_entity.id
_entity.type
_entity.pdbx_description
1 polymer ?
#
loop_
_entity_poly.entity_id
_entity_poly.type
_entity_poly.pdbx_seq_one_letter_code
_entity_poly.pdbx_strand_id
1 'polypeptide(L)' 'MTKLNKIWRDHSITKATKMSLVQSLVFSIFLYASETWTVKKAVPARIDAFEMWTWRRMLRIPYTAHRT' A
#
# COMPACT_ATOMS: atom_id res chain seq x y z
N MET A 1 -11.19 -9.24 -13.08
CA MET A 1 -10.43 -8.32 -12.21
C MET A 1 -10.05 -7.00 -12.91
N THR A 2 -10.99 -6.32 -13.59
CA THR A 2 -10.68 -5.12 -14.40
C THR A 2 -11.31 -3.83 -13.86
N LYS A 3 -12.26 -3.92 -12.93
CA LYS A 3 -13.03 -2.78 -12.41
C LYS A 3 -12.18 -1.81 -11.57
N LEU A 4 -11.33 -2.34 -10.68
CA LEU A 4 -10.48 -1.52 -9.80
C LEU A 4 -9.39 -0.74 -10.55
N ASN A 5 -8.95 -1.24 -11.71
CA ASN A 5 -7.89 -0.59 -12.49
C ASN A 5 -8.32 0.80 -13.01
N LYS A 6 -9.62 0.98 -13.27
CA LYS A 6 -10.20 2.29 -13.61
C LYS A 6 -10.08 3.26 -12.43
N ILE A 7 -10.45 2.82 -11.23
CA ILE A 7 -10.39 3.62 -9.99
C ILE A 7 -8.95 4.06 -9.67
N TRP A 8 -7.97 3.17 -9.82
CA TRP A 8 -6.57 3.52 -9.56
C TRP A 8 -6.02 4.53 -10.57
N ARG A 9 -6.39 4.42 -11.85
CA ARG A 9 -5.93 5.31 -12.93
C ARG A 9 -6.59 6.68 -12.91
N ASP A 10 -7.83 6.77 -12.44
CA ASP A 10 -8.64 7.99 -12.45
C ASP A 10 -8.07 9.05 -11.50
N HIS A 11 -7.81 10.26 -12.00
CA HIS A 11 -7.30 11.38 -11.19
C HIS A 11 -8.42 12.19 -10.53
N SER A 12 -9.68 12.04 -10.97
CA SER A 12 -10.84 12.74 -10.40
C SER A 12 -11.19 12.24 -9.00
N ILE A 13 -10.86 10.98 -8.70
CA ILE A 13 -11.09 10.39 -7.38
C ILE A 13 -10.09 10.95 -6.38
N THR A 14 -10.60 11.47 -5.27
CA THR A 14 -9.77 12.07 -4.23
C THR A 14 -8.74 11.08 -3.68
N LYS A 15 -7.56 11.59 -3.32
CA LYS A 15 -6.50 10.79 -2.69
C LYS A 15 -7.01 10.10 -1.42
N ALA A 16 -7.85 10.79 -0.64
CA ALA A 16 -8.45 10.26 0.58
C ALA A 16 -9.25 8.97 0.33
N THR A 17 -10.15 8.97 -0.66
CA THR A 17 -10.93 7.76 -0.99
C THR A 17 -10.04 6.60 -1.42
N LYS A 18 -8.99 6.88 -2.21
CA LYS A 18 -8.04 5.84 -2.58
C LYS A 18 -7.24 5.33 -1.38
N MET A 19 -6.90 6.20 -0.40
CA MET A 19 -6.18 5.78 0.82
C MET A 19 -7.04 4.83 1.66
N SER A 20 -8.32 5.15 1.83
CA SER A 20 -9.28 4.26 2.49
C SER A 20 -9.39 2.91 1.76
N LEU A 21 -9.38 2.89 0.43
CA LEU A 21 -9.38 1.63 -0.33
C LEU A 21 -8.11 0.79 -0.09
N VAL A 22 -6.93 1.42 -0.04
CA VAL A 22 -5.68 0.71 0.31
C VAL A 22 -5.77 0.13 1.73
N GLN A 23 -6.26 0.91 2.70
CA GLN A 23 -6.46 0.42 4.08
C GLN A 23 -7.41 -0.77 4.14
N SER A 24 -8.59 -0.66 3.54
CA SER A 24 -9.60 -1.72 3.61
C SER A 24 -9.23 -2.98 2.82
N LEU A 25 -8.54 -2.85 1.68
CA LEU A 25 -8.27 -4.00 0.80
C LEU A 25 -6.87 -4.56 0.99
N VAL A 26 -5.84 -3.72 1.12
CA VAL A 26 -4.45 -4.16 1.16
C VAL A 26 -4.01 -4.41 2.60
N PHE A 27 -4.17 -3.42 3.47
CA PHE A 27 -3.74 -3.54 4.87
C PHE A 27 -4.59 -4.55 5.65
N SER A 28 -5.89 -4.67 5.38
CA SER A 28 -6.73 -5.71 6.00
C SER A 28 -6.25 -7.12 5.68
N ILE A 29 -5.96 -7.41 4.40
CA ILE A 29 -5.43 -8.73 3.98
C ILE A 29 -4.03 -8.96 4.55
N PHE A 30 -3.19 -7.92 4.53
CA PHE A 30 -1.84 -8.00 5.07
C PHE A 30 -1.83 -8.29 6.57
N LEU A 31 -2.69 -7.62 7.33
CA LEU A 31 -2.85 -7.83 8.77
C LEU A 31 -3.27 -9.27 9.06
N TYR A 32 -4.29 -9.77 8.34
CA TYR A 32 -4.73 -11.15 8.47
C TYR A 32 -3.61 -12.16 8.15
N ALA A 33 -2.86 -11.93 7.08
CA ALA A 33 -1.72 -12.78 6.74
C ALA A 33 -0.63 -12.76 7.81
N SER A 34 -0.39 -11.59 8.43
CA SER A 34 0.63 -11.43 9.48
C SER A 34 0.31 -12.21 10.76
N GLU A 35 -0.96 -12.51 11.04
CA GLU A 35 -1.36 -13.37 12.17
C GLU A 35 -0.80 -14.79 12.06
N THR A 36 -0.55 -15.25 10.83
CA THR A 36 0.03 -16.59 10.56
C THR A 36 1.55 -16.59 10.54
N TRP A 37 2.20 -15.43 10.64
CA TRP A 37 3.66 -15.32 10.53
C TRP A 37 4.36 -15.52 11.87
N THR A 38 5.45 -16.27 11.86
CA THR A 38 6.39 -16.23 12.98
C THR A 38 7.14 -14.89 12.98
N VAL A 39 6.90 -14.05 13.98
CA VAL A 39 7.54 -12.73 14.11
C VAL A 39 9.05 -12.92 14.31
N LYS A 40 9.84 -12.66 13.27
CA LYS A 40 11.30 -12.64 13.29
C LYS A 40 11.80 -11.20 13.29
N LYS A 41 13.04 -10.96 13.74
CA LYS A 41 13.67 -9.62 13.75
C LYS A 41 13.66 -8.89 12.39
N ALA A 42 13.58 -9.61 11.27
CA ALA A 42 13.53 -9.02 9.93
C ALA A 42 12.11 -8.62 9.46
N VAL A 43 11.06 -8.97 10.20
CA VAL A 43 9.66 -8.69 9.83
C VAL A 43 9.33 -7.20 9.89
N PRO A 44 9.71 -6.42 10.93
CA PRO A 44 9.44 -4.98 10.98
C PRO A 44 9.99 -4.23 9.76
N ALA A 45 11.26 -4.47 9.39
CA ALA A 45 11.87 -3.83 8.23
C ALA A 45 11.16 -4.18 6.90
N ARG A 46 10.60 -5.39 6.79
CA ARG A 46 9.81 -5.81 5.62
C ARG A 46 8.43 -5.15 5.61
N ILE A 47 7.80 -4.97 6.76
CA ILE A 47 6.53 -4.25 6.90
C ILE A 47 6.72 -2.80 6.49
N ASP A 48 7.74 -2.12 7.01
CA ASP A 48 8.04 -0.72 6.67
C ASP A 48 8.32 -0.56 5.17
N ALA A 49 9.12 -1.47 4.59
CA ALA A 49 9.38 -1.49 3.15
C ALA A 49 8.11 -1.71 2.32
N PHE A 50 7.22 -2.61 2.77
CA PHE A 50 5.94 -2.88 2.12
C PHE A 50 4.99 -1.67 2.18
N GLU A 51 4.89 -1.04 3.35
CA GLU A 51 4.07 0.15 3.55
C GLU A 51 4.57 1.30 2.64
N MET A 52 5.87 1.59 2.67
CA MET A 52 6.48 2.60 1.81
C MET A 52 6.25 2.32 0.32
N TRP A 53 6.40 1.07 -0.10
CA TRP A 53 6.15 0.66 -1.49
C TRP A 53 4.69 0.87 -1.89
N THR A 54 3.75 0.49 -1.02
CA THR A 54 2.31 0.60 -1.26
C THR A 54 1.89 2.06 -1.43
N TRP A 55 2.33 2.93 -0.53
CA TRP A 55 2.04 4.37 -0.60
C TRP A 55 2.69 5.04 -1.81
N ARG A 56 3.96 4.72 -2.12
CA ARG A 56 4.63 5.27 -3.32
C ARG A 56 3.91 4.86 -4.60
N ARG A 57 3.48 3.59 -4.71
CA ARG A 57 2.76 3.09 -5.88
C ARG A 57 1.40 3.76 -6.03
N MET A 58 0.68 3.96 -4.93
CA MET A 58 -0.61 4.63 -4.90
C MET A 58 -0.50 6.11 -5.28
N LEU A 59 0.50 6.82 -4.75
CA LEU A 59 0.76 8.23 -5.02
C LEU A 59 1.53 8.47 -6.33
N ARG A 60 1.95 7.40 -7.02
CA ARG A 60 2.77 7.42 -8.25
C ARG A 60 4.10 8.17 -8.06
N ILE A 61 4.67 8.07 -6.86
CA ILE A 61 5.96 8.69 -6.52
C ILE A 61 7.08 7.83 -7.13
N PRO A 62 8.00 8.41 -7.93
CA PRO A 62 9.12 7.66 -8.49
C PRO A 62 10.07 7.18 -7.39
N TYR A 63 10.78 6.09 -7.64
CA TYR A 63 11.73 5.54 -6.66
C TYR A 63 12.87 6.54 -6.35
N THR A 64 13.25 7.35 -7.33
CA THR A 64 14.27 8.41 -7.23
C THR A 64 13.86 9.60 -6.35
N ALA A 65 12.59 9.72 -5.96
CA ALA A 65 12.17 10.77 -5.04
C ALA A 65 12.81 10.53 -3.66
N HIS A 66 13.75 11.40 -3.31
CA HIS A 66 14.39 11.46 -2.01
C HIS A 66 13.68 12.51 -1.16
N ARG A 67 13.45 12.21 0.13
CA ARG A 67 12.95 13.19 1.09
C ARG A 67 14.19 13.88 1.65
N THR A 68 14.43 15.14 1.26
CA THR A 68 15.44 16.01 1.86
C THR A 68 15.00 16.47 3.24
#